data_AF-H3GJS7-F1
#
_entry.id   AF-H3GJS7-F1
#
_cell.length_a   1.000
_cell.length_b   1.000
_cell.length_c   1.000
_cell.angle_alpha   90.00
_cell.angle_beta   90.00
_cell.angle_gamma   90.00
#
_symmetry.space_group_name_H-M   'P 1'
#
loop_
_entity.id
_entity.type
_entity.pdbx_description
1 polymer ?
#
loop_
_entity_poly.entity_id
_entity_poly.type
_entity_poly.pdbx_seq_one_letter_code
_entity_poly.pdbx_strand_id
1 'polypeptide(L)'
;MASELLSALCNAATPLQFTLLNEHLTGLSEVVGVPVDQLRCITCLLGAYPLAFVVRKLPSVSAKHWLHICAGVSIAQFVYGVGWLHSLLSSLLTYALVCVLPPKRAPFVVFLANMVYVAALHIHRMRVNYMGWSMDSTASQMLLLIKLTSFAFNYHDGVVAAATTVQDGDSEHTKRVKLSRKQFAIPQIPTLLEFLGFVYCFTTFLAGPAFEYKEYSDAIHQARFVDKKGVRRNVSPTRAALSKMALGLGLMAVLVRFGALADLREILSDEDQSMLLKWGRLFVALFLTRAKYYVAWKLAEGATVLSGTGFEGFDEQNNPKGWGSVSNVDILGFELGANVREISRAWNKGTQNWLERYVYTRTGNSLLATYSVSALWHGFYPGYYLFFLTVPLATAVNRLARRHVRPYVVGSPLKPLYDLVGMICTAMVVNYLAVSFVVLSWEEAVAGFRSMRFAGHVGLVVCYLLLTFVPIKKTTNSKKTV
;
A
#
# COMPACT_ATOMS: atom_id res chain seq x y z
N MET A 1 0.39 -8.35 -42.21
CA MET A 1 -1.04 -8.04 -41.98
C MET A 1 -1.46 -7.99 -40.51
N ALA A 2 -1.57 -9.11 -39.77
CA ALA A 2 -2.05 -9.07 -38.37
C ALA A 2 -1.09 -8.33 -37.41
N SER A 3 0.23 -8.51 -37.55
CA SER A 3 1.24 -7.80 -36.75
C SER A 3 1.29 -6.30 -37.06
N GLU A 4 1.11 -5.91 -38.32
CA GLU A 4 1.11 -4.50 -38.74
C GLU A 4 -0.16 -3.79 -38.27
N LEU A 5 -1.31 -4.46 -38.38
CA LEU A 5 -2.58 -3.96 -37.84
C LEU A 5 -2.48 -3.77 -36.33
N LEU A 6 -1.92 -4.76 -35.61
CA LEU A 6 -1.73 -4.64 -34.17
C LEU A 6 -0.78 -3.49 -33.82
N SER A 7 0.32 -3.32 -34.54
CA SER A 7 1.24 -2.20 -34.34
C SER A 7 0.56 -0.85 -34.61
N ALA A 8 -0.26 -0.75 -35.66
CA ALA A 8 -1.01 0.46 -35.97
C ALA A 8 -2.03 0.79 -34.87
N LEU A 9 -2.74 -0.22 -34.35
CA LEU A 9 -3.67 -0.08 -33.24
C LEU A 9 -2.96 0.34 -31.95
N CYS A 10 -1.81 -0.26 -31.64
CA CYS A 10 -1.00 0.13 -30.49
C CYS A 10 -0.56 1.59 -30.58
N ASN A 11 -0.04 2.01 -31.74
CA ASN A 11 0.38 3.40 -31.97
C ASN A 11 -0.79 4.39 -31.85
N ALA A 12 -1.96 4.03 -32.39
CA ALA A 12 -3.18 4.84 -32.27
C ALA A 12 -3.68 4.91 -30.81
N ALA A 13 -3.49 3.85 -30.03
CA ALA A 13 -3.86 3.81 -28.61
C ALA A 13 -2.87 4.56 -27.70
N THR A 14 -1.66 4.87 -28.17
CA THR A 14 -0.65 5.63 -27.42
C THR A 14 -0.22 6.88 -28.18
N PRO A 15 -1.11 7.88 -28.36
CA PRO A 15 -0.76 9.10 -29.10
C PRO A 15 0.35 9.91 -28.43
N LEU A 16 0.57 9.73 -27.12
CA LEU A 16 1.63 10.42 -26.37
C LEU A 16 2.90 9.56 -26.37
N GLN A 17 3.78 9.79 -27.37
CA GLN A 17 4.99 8.98 -27.59
C GLN A 17 6.20 9.41 -26.74
N PHE A 18 6.22 10.68 -26.29
CA PHE A 18 7.29 11.25 -25.45
C PHE A 18 8.71 11.01 -25.99
N THR A 19 8.90 11.00 -27.32
CA THR A 19 10.15 10.62 -27.99
C THR A 19 11.37 11.34 -27.42
N LEU A 20 11.34 12.66 -27.35
CA LEU A 20 12.44 13.47 -26.80
C LEU A 20 12.75 13.10 -25.35
N LEU A 21 11.73 12.91 -24.50
CA LEU A 21 11.96 12.57 -23.10
C LEU A 21 12.54 11.16 -22.96
N ASN A 22 12.08 10.21 -23.77
CA ASN A 22 12.61 8.85 -23.82
C ASN A 22 14.08 8.81 -24.27
N GLU A 23 14.46 9.61 -25.27
CA GLU A 23 15.85 9.74 -25.72
C GLU A 23 16.75 10.28 -24.60
N HIS A 24 16.33 11.36 -23.92
CA HIS A 24 17.09 11.90 -22.79
C HIS A 24 17.24 10.91 -21.64
N LEU A 25 16.17 10.17 -21.29
CA LEU A 25 16.24 9.16 -20.24
C LEU A 25 17.09 7.96 -20.62
N THR A 26 17.16 7.61 -21.91
CA THR A 26 18.03 6.55 -22.41
C THR A 26 19.50 6.96 -22.23
N GLY A 27 19.87 8.16 -22.65
CA GLY A 27 21.23 8.68 -22.40
C GLY A 27 21.57 8.77 -20.90
N LEU A 28 20.62 9.17 -20.06
CA LEU A 28 20.83 9.21 -18.61
C LEU A 28 21.00 7.79 -18.01
N SER A 29 20.25 6.81 -18.50
CA SER A 29 20.34 5.41 -18.08
C SER A 29 21.74 4.84 -18.33
N GLU A 30 22.36 5.17 -19.46
CA GLU A 30 23.71 4.72 -19.81
C GLU A 30 24.78 5.33 -18.87
N VAL A 31 24.58 6.56 -18.43
CA VAL A 31 25.52 7.26 -17.51
C VAL A 31 25.38 6.78 -16.07
N VAL A 32 24.15 6.60 -15.58
CA VAL A 32 23.88 6.32 -14.16
C VAL A 32 23.74 4.82 -13.88
N GLY A 33 23.58 3.98 -14.91
CA GLY A 33 23.41 2.53 -14.77
C GLY A 33 22.05 2.12 -14.17
N VAL A 34 21.06 3.02 -14.20
CA VAL A 34 19.69 2.76 -13.71
C VAL A 34 18.78 2.50 -14.91
N PRO A 35 18.00 1.40 -14.90
CA PRO A 35 17.09 1.07 -16.00
C PRO A 35 16.14 2.21 -16.39
N VAL A 36 15.94 2.40 -17.71
CA VAL A 36 15.11 3.48 -18.28
C VAL A 36 13.68 3.48 -17.71
N ASP A 37 13.08 2.31 -17.48
CA ASP A 37 11.72 2.19 -16.94
C ASP A 37 11.61 2.71 -15.50
N GLN A 38 12.64 2.50 -14.67
CA GLN A 38 12.75 3.10 -13.34
C GLN A 38 12.91 4.62 -13.41
N LEU A 39 13.75 5.11 -14.33
CA LEU A 39 13.93 6.54 -14.54
C LEU A 39 12.62 7.22 -14.97
N ARG A 40 11.83 6.60 -15.87
CA ARG A 40 10.50 7.09 -16.24
C ARG A 40 9.60 7.28 -15.02
N CYS A 41 9.57 6.30 -14.11
CA CYS A 41 8.81 6.41 -12.87
C CYS A 41 9.28 7.56 -11.99
N ILE A 42 10.58 7.71 -11.77
CA ILE A 42 11.12 8.80 -10.95
C ILE A 42 10.81 10.16 -11.59
N THR A 43 10.96 10.29 -12.90
CA THR A 43 10.59 11.50 -13.65
C THR A 43 9.12 11.86 -13.45
N CYS A 44 8.20 10.89 -13.52
CA CYS A 44 6.79 11.14 -13.23
C CYS A 44 6.53 11.55 -11.78
N LEU A 45 7.16 10.88 -10.82
CA LEU A 45 6.99 11.18 -9.39
C LEU A 45 7.45 12.61 -9.05
N LEU A 46 8.57 13.05 -9.63
CA LEU A 46 9.06 14.42 -9.46
C LEU A 46 8.24 15.43 -10.28
N GLY A 47 7.87 15.08 -11.52
CA GLY A 47 7.01 15.89 -12.39
C GLY A 47 5.61 16.12 -11.82
N ALA A 48 5.15 15.27 -10.90
CA ALA A 48 3.88 15.47 -10.21
C ALA A 48 3.90 16.70 -9.27
N TYR A 49 5.04 17.14 -8.75
CA TYR A 49 5.09 18.30 -7.83
C TYR A 49 4.66 19.63 -8.47
N PRO A 50 5.20 20.06 -9.63
CA PRO A 50 4.74 21.29 -10.27
C PRO A 50 3.26 21.19 -10.69
N LEU A 51 2.81 20.03 -11.20
CA LEU A 51 1.40 19.82 -11.52
C LEU A 51 0.49 19.87 -10.28
N ALA A 52 0.96 19.37 -9.14
CA ALA A 52 0.25 19.43 -7.86
C ALA A 52 0.08 20.88 -7.36
N PHE A 53 1.06 21.74 -7.60
CA PHE A 53 0.91 23.17 -7.33
C PHE A 53 -0.16 23.81 -8.22
N VAL A 54 -0.16 23.48 -9.53
CA VAL A 54 -1.13 23.99 -10.50
C VAL A 54 -2.55 23.55 -10.16
N VAL A 55 -2.80 22.25 -9.96
CA VAL A 55 -4.15 21.72 -9.69
C VAL A 55 -4.80 22.34 -8.45
N ARG A 56 -3.98 22.64 -7.43
CA ARG A 56 -4.46 23.27 -6.20
C ARG A 56 -4.91 24.72 -6.41
N LYS A 57 -4.30 25.43 -7.37
CA LYS A 57 -4.60 26.82 -7.72
C LYS A 57 -5.79 26.96 -8.68
N LEU A 58 -6.17 25.88 -9.38
CA LEU A 58 -7.31 25.93 -10.29
C LEU A 58 -8.61 26.23 -9.53
N PRO A 59 -9.39 27.24 -9.97
CA PRO A 59 -10.65 27.59 -9.32
C PRO A 59 -11.79 26.62 -9.68
N SER A 60 -11.77 26.08 -10.92
CA SER A 60 -12.82 25.19 -11.42
C SER A 60 -12.60 23.75 -10.97
N VAL A 61 -13.63 23.15 -10.36
CA VAL A 61 -13.68 21.73 -9.99
C VAL A 61 -13.50 20.84 -11.22
N SER A 62 -14.22 21.13 -12.31
CA SER A 62 -14.11 20.39 -13.57
C SER A 62 -12.70 20.46 -14.16
N ALA A 63 -12.05 21.63 -14.09
CA ALA A 63 -10.68 21.78 -14.56
C ALA A 63 -9.70 20.93 -13.72
N LYS A 64 -9.93 20.78 -12.42
CA LYS A 64 -9.13 19.88 -11.57
C LYS A 64 -9.29 18.42 -11.98
N HIS A 65 -10.53 17.96 -12.22
CA HIS A 65 -10.77 16.59 -12.69
C HIS A 65 -10.08 16.33 -14.03
N TRP A 66 -10.22 17.24 -15.00
CA TRP A 66 -9.55 17.11 -16.29
C TRP A 66 -8.04 17.13 -16.17
N LEU A 67 -7.46 18.00 -15.34
CA LEU A 67 -6.02 17.99 -15.11
C LEU A 67 -5.56 16.66 -14.50
N HIS A 68 -6.32 16.10 -13.54
CA HIS A 68 -6.03 14.77 -13.02
C HIS A 68 -6.08 13.70 -14.12
N ILE A 69 -7.14 13.66 -14.91
CA ILE A 69 -7.30 12.68 -15.99
C ILE A 69 -6.19 12.80 -17.02
N CYS A 70 -5.97 13.99 -17.58
CA CYS A 70 -4.98 14.21 -18.63
C CYS A 70 -3.57 13.89 -18.14
N ALA A 71 -3.18 14.38 -16.95
CA ALA A 71 -1.87 14.06 -16.38
C ALA A 71 -1.73 12.57 -16.02
N GLY A 72 -2.76 11.95 -15.44
CA GLY A 72 -2.73 10.53 -15.08
C GLY A 72 -2.64 9.61 -16.29
N VAL A 73 -3.42 9.88 -17.34
CA VAL A 73 -3.34 9.15 -18.63
C VAL A 73 -1.99 9.37 -19.31
N SER A 74 -1.44 10.59 -19.23
CA SER A 74 -0.11 10.89 -19.78
C SER A 74 0.98 10.09 -19.07
N ILE A 75 0.94 10.04 -17.73
CA ILE A 75 1.83 9.20 -16.92
C ILE A 75 1.65 7.72 -17.28
N ALA A 76 0.41 7.25 -17.44
CA ALA A 76 0.11 5.86 -17.79
C ALA A 76 0.69 5.48 -19.15
N GLN A 77 0.52 6.31 -20.18
CA GLN A 77 1.08 6.08 -21.50
C GLN A 77 2.61 6.18 -21.49
N PHE A 78 3.18 7.13 -20.77
CA PHE A 78 4.62 7.31 -20.69
C PHE A 78 5.33 6.12 -20.03
N VAL A 79 4.78 5.61 -18.93
CA VAL A 79 5.40 4.51 -18.18
C VAL A 79 5.07 3.15 -18.78
N TYR A 80 3.81 2.93 -19.18
CA TYR A 80 3.30 1.59 -19.54
C TYR A 80 3.00 1.41 -21.03
N GLY A 81 3.17 2.44 -21.86
CA GLY A 81 2.75 2.40 -23.26
C GLY A 81 1.29 1.99 -23.37
N VAL A 82 0.98 1.03 -24.26
CA VAL A 82 -0.38 0.50 -24.49
C VAL A 82 -1.01 -0.13 -23.24
N GLY A 83 -0.19 -0.51 -22.25
CA GLY A 83 -0.65 -1.07 -20.99
C GLY A 83 -1.60 -0.16 -20.21
N TRP A 84 -1.64 1.15 -20.51
CA TRP A 84 -2.62 2.06 -19.91
C TRP A 84 -4.08 1.65 -20.20
N LEU A 85 -4.35 0.97 -21.32
CA LEU A 85 -5.70 0.49 -21.67
C LEU A 85 -6.27 -0.47 -20.63
N HIS A 86 -5.42 -1.24 -19.94
CA HIS A 86 -5.85 -2.08 -18.82
C HIS A 86 -6.54 -1.22 -17.77
N SER A 87 -5.92 -0.09 -17.39
CA SER A 87 -6.45 0.82 -16.36
C SER A 87 -7.77 1.48 -16.77
N LEU A 88 -7.92 1.75 -18.06
CA LEU A 88 -9.16 2.31 -18.60
C LEU A 88 -10.28 1.26 -18.56
N LEU A 89 -10.00 0.06 -19.05
CA LEU A 89 -10.96 -1.04 -19.12
C LEU A 89 -11.48 -1.43 -17.72
N SER A 90 -10.60 -1.67 -16.76
CA SER A 90 -10.99 -2.05 -15.39
C SER A 90 -11.82 -0.95 -14.71
N SER A 91 -11.47 0.31 -14.96
CA SER A 91 -12.18 1.48 -14.41
C SER A 91 -13.58 1.64 -14.99
N LEU A 92 -13.71 1.61 -16.32
CA LEU A 92 -14.99 1.73 -17.00
C LEU A 92 -15.92 0.55 -16.69
N LEU A 93 -15.37 -0.68 -16.66
CA LEU A 93 -16.10 -1.86 -16.23
C LEU A 93 -16.63 -1.69 -14.79
N THR A 94 -15.78 -1.23 -13.87
CA THR A 94 -16.19 -1.00 -12.49
C THR A 94 -17.31 0.04 -12.39
N TYR A 95 -17.19 1.17 -13.08
CA TYR A 95 -18.21 2.21 -13.08
C TYR A 95 -19.55 1.68 -13.63
N ALA A 96 -19.51 0.96 -14.75
CA ALA A 96 -20.70 0.35 -15.34
C ALA A 96 -21.36 -0.66 -14.39
N LEU A 97 -20.58 -1.53 -13.74
CA LEU A 97 -21.10 -2.50 -12.77
C LEU A 97 -21.75 -1.82 -11.56
N VAL A 98 -21.17 -0.73 -11.05
CA VAL A 98 -21.75 0.05 -9.95
C VAL A 98 -23.06 0.73 -10.35
N CYS A 99 -23.16 1.23 -11.58
CA CYS A 99 -24.37 1.87 -12.09
C CYS A 99 -25.53 0.88 -12.37
N VAL A 100 -25.21 -0.33 -12.83
CA VAL A 100 -26.23 -1.29 -13.32
C VAL A 100 -26.66 -2.31 -12.26
N LEU A 101 -25.74 -2.77 -11.41
CA LEU A 101 -26.04 -3.84 -10.47
C LEU A 101 -26.73 -3.33 -9.19
N PRO A 102 -27.56 -4.16 -8.53
CA PRO A 102 -28.12 -3.81 -7.23
C PRO A 102 -27.01 -3.49 -6.22
N PRO A 103 -27.11 -2.41 -5.43
CA PRO A 103 -26.03 -1.96 -4.54
C PRO A 103 -25.54 -3.03 -3.56
N LYS A 104 -26.44 -3.94 -3.11
CA LYS A 104 -26.10 -5.08 -2.23
C LYS A 104 -25.14 -6.11 -2.87
N ARG A 105 -25.13 -6.22 -4.21
CA ARG A 105 -24.34 -7.20 -4.96
C ARG A 105 -23.16 -6.58 -5.71
N ALA A 106 -23.32 -5.34 -6.19
CA ALA A 106 -22.31 -4.61 -6.95
C ALA A 106 -20.88 -4.71 -6.40
N PRO A 107 -20.60 -4.44 -5.11
CA PRO A 107 -19.22 -4.46 -4.61
C PRO A 107 -18.56 -5.83 -4.68
N PHE A 108 -19.31 -6.92 -4.47
CA PHE A 108 -18.76 -8.28 -4.55
C PHE A 108 -18.43 -8.67 -5.98
N VAL A 109 -19.29 -8.29 -6.94
CA VAL A 109 -19.05 -8.53 -8.38
C VAL A 109 -17.86 -7.70 -8.86
N VAL A 110 -17.79 -6.41 -8.48
CA VAL A 110 -16.65 -5.54 -8.79
C VAL A 110 -15.35 -6.09 -8.20
N PHE A 111 -15.39 -6.58 -6.95
CA PHE A 111 -14.24 -7.19 -6.30
C PHE A 111 -13.74 -8.41 -7.06
N LEU A 112 -14.65 -9.34 -7.38
CA LEU A 112 -14.31 -10.54 -8.14
C LEU A 112 -13.77 -10.20 -9.53
N ALA A 113 -14.43 -9.31 -10.27
CA ALA A 113 -14.03 -8.92 -11.61
C ALA A 113 -12.62 -8.30 -11.64
N ASN A 114 -12.33 -7.35 -10.73
CA ASN A 114 -11.01 -6.73 -10.66
C ASN A 114 -9.94 -7.71 -10.17
N MET A 115 -10.26 -8.59 -9.21
CA MET A 115 -9.31 -9.59 -8.73
C MET A 115 -8.95 -10.60 -9.83
N VAL A 116 -9.95 -11.10 -10.58
CA VAL A 116 -9.73 -11.98 -11.73
C VAL A 116 -8.89 -11.27 -12.80
N TYR A 117 -9.16 -9.99 -13.05
CA TYR A 117 -8.41 -9.21 -14.02
C TYR A 117 -6.93 -9.06 -13.65
N VAL A 118 -6.64 -8.64 -12.41
CA VAL A 118 -5.26 -8.55 -11.90
C VAL A 118 -4.58 -9.92 -11.87
N ALA A 119 -5.32 -10.98 -11.49
CA ALA A 119 -4.81 -12.33 -11.53
C ALA A 119 -4.39 -12.76 -12.94
N ALA A 120 -5.21 -12.47 -13.95
CA ALA A 120 -4.89 -12.76 -15.35
C ALA A 120 -3.62 -12.01 -15.81
N LEU A 121 -3.45 -10.74 -15.40
CA LEU A 121 -2.23 -9.98 -15.70
C LEU A 121 -0.99 -10.57 -15.03
N HIS A 122 -1.09 -11.00 -13.76
CA HIS A 122 0.00 -11.70 -13.07
C HIS A 122 0.38 -12.99 -13.76
N ILE A 123 -0.60 -13.81 -14.15
CA ILE A 123 -0.35 -15.06 -14.90
C ILE A 123 0.29 -14.77 -16.25
N HIS A 124 -0.20 -13.75 -16.97
CA HIS A 124 0.39 -13.34 -18.24
C HIS A 124 1.85 -12.92 -18.07
N ARG A 125 2.14 -12.05 -17.09
CA ARG A 125 3.50 -11.63 -16.76
C ARG A 125 4.41 -12.82 -16.44
N MET A 126 3.94 -13.78 -15.63
CA MET A 126 4.71 -14.99 -15.32
C MET A 126 5.01 -15.83 -16.56
N ARG A 127 4.14 -15.83 -17.58
CA ARG A 127 4.37 -16.56 -18.84
C ARG A 127 5.37 -15.85 -19.75
N VAL A 128 5.32 -14.52 -19.83
CA VAL A 128 6.14 -13.76 -20.79
C VAL A 128 7.48 -13.27 -20.21
N ASN A 129 7.56 -13.13 -18.88
CA ASN A 129 8.74 -12.63 -18.17
C ASN A 129 8.86 -13.29 -16.79
N TYR A 130 9.02 -14.62 -16.78
CA TYR A 130 9.15 -15.41 -15.54
C TYR A 130 10.38 -14.96 -14.73
N MET A 131 10.21 -14.69 -13.44
CA MET A 131 11.24 -14.16 -12.52
C MET A 131 11.81 -12.78 -12.90
N GLY A 132 11.39 -12.19 -14.01
CA GLY A 132 11.86 -10.90 -14.46
C GLY A 132 11.20 -9.74 -13.71
N TRP A 133 11.93 -8.63 -13.70
CA TRP A 133 11.43 -7.36 -13.21
C TRP A 133 11.35 -6.36 -14.37
N SER A 134 10.17 -5.79 -14.53
CA SER A 134 9.89 -4.69 -15.46
C SER A 134 8.80 -3.84 -14.83
N MET A 135 8.87 -2.53 -15.02
CA MET A 135 7.77 -1.65 -14.66
C MET A 135 6.64 -1.79 -15.69
N ASP A 136 5.65 -2.61 -15.38
CA ASP A 136 4.50 -2.85 -16.25
C ASP A 136 3.16 -2.44 -15.60
N SER A 137 2.09 -2.49 -16.40
CA SER A 137 0.75 -2.06 -15.99
C SER A 137 0.19 -2.79 -14.76
N THR A 138 0.70 -3.98 -14.41
CA THR A 138 0.29 -4.72 -13.20
C THR A 138 0.51 -3.91 -11.93
N ALA A 139 1.56 -3.10 -11.85
CA ALA A 139 1.85 -2.26 -10.68
C ALA A 139 0.74 -1.24 -10.43
N SER A 140 0.34 -0.48 -11.46
CA SER A 140 -0.78 0.45 -11.37
C SER A 140 -2.13 -0.26 -11.16
N GLN A 141 -2.29 -1.46 -11.73
CA GLN A 141 -3.52 -2.25 -11.61
C GLN A 141 -3.75 -2.79 -10.21
N MET A 142 -2.69 -3.21 -9.52
CA MET A 142 -2.75 -3.59 -8.12
C MET A 142 -3.26 -2.42 -7.26
N LEU A 143 -2.74 -1.22 -7.47
CA LEU A 143 -3.21 -0.02 -6.77
C LEU A 143 -4.66 0.33 -7.16
N LEU A 144 -4.98 0.23 -8.45
CA LEU A 144 -6.29 0.57 -8.97
C LEU A 144 -7.37 -0.38 -8.47
N LEU A 145 -7.09 -1.69 -8.36
CA LEU A 145 -7.97 -2.68 -7.74
C LEU A 145 -8.40 -2.22 -6.35
N ILE A 146 -7.48 -1.70 -5.52
CA ILE A 146 -7.81 -1.16 -4.20
C ILE A 146 -8.84 -0.03 -4.35
N LYS A 147 -8.54 0.98 -5.18
CA LYS A 147 -9.40 2.15 -5.38
C LYS A 147 -10.79 1.78 -5.93
N LEU A 148 -10.85 0.89 -6.91
CA LEU A 148 -12.07 0.47 -7.60
C LEU A 148 -12.99 -0.36 -6.69
N THR A 149 -12.41 -1.30 -5.94
CA THR A 149 -13.18 -2.12 -5.00
C THR A 149 -13.63 -1.32 -3.78
N SER A 150 -12.77 -0.45 -3.24
CA SER A 150 -13.16 0.52 -2.21
C SER A 150 -14.33 1.38 -2.66
N PHE A 151 -14.27 1.96 -3.86
CA PHE A 151 -15.33 2.80 -4.41
C PHE A 151 -16.69 2.09 -4.46
N ALA A 152 -16.72 0.85 -4.95
CA ALA A 152 -17.96 0.07 -5.01
C ALA A 152 -18.53 -0.24 -3.61
N PHE A 153 -17.68 -0.58 -2.64
CA PHE A 153 -18.11 -0.77 -1.25
C PHE A 153 -18.55 0.55 -0.59
N ASN A 154 -17.90 1.67 -0.88
CA ASN A 154 -18.29 2.97 -0.38
C ASN A 154 -19.66 3.41 -0.90
N TYR A 155 -19.97 3.13 -2.18
CA TYR A 155 -21.30 3.34 -2.71
C TYR A 155 -22.34 2.44 -2.05
N HIS A 156 -22.06 1.14 -1.91
CA HIS A 156 -22.90 0.23 -1.13
C HIS A 156 -23.19 0.79 0.27
N ASP A 157 -22.17 1.27 0.98
CA ASP A 157 -22.30 1.79 2.34
C ASP A 157 -23.10 3.10 2.43
N GLY A 158 -23.16 3.87 1.34
CA GLY A 158 -23.96 5.10 1.25
C GLY A 158 -25.43 4.89 0.96
N VAL A 159 -25.81 3.78 0.34
CA VAL A 159 -27.21 3.53 -0.08
C VAL A 159 -27.87 2.34 0.62
N VAL A 160 -27.08 1.45 1.25
CA VAL A 160 -27.60 0.32 2.03
C VAL A 160 -27.54 0.66 3.52
N ALA A 161 -28.65 1.14 4.08
CA ALA A 161 -28.72 1.61 5.47
C ALA A 161 -28.17 0.61 6.50
N ALA A 162 -28.44 -0.69 6.35
CA ALA A 162 -27.95 -1.74 7.26
C ALA A 162 -26.40 -1.80 7.34
N ALA A 163 -25.68 -1.26 6.34
CA ALA A 163 -24.23 -1.25 6.31
C ALA A 163 -23.61 -0.24 7.30
N THR A 164 -24.33 0.83 7.64
CA THR A 164 -23.84 1.98 8.41
C THR A 164 -24.69 2.35 9.63
N THR A 165 -25.96 1.94 9.66
CA THR A 165 -26.87 2.20 10.80
C THR A 165 -26.54 1.31 11.99
N VAL A 166 -26.18 1.95 13.10
CA VAL A 166 -25.99 1.29 14.40
C VAL A 166 -27.36 0.89 14.95
N GLN A 167 -27.47 -0.34 15.43
CA GLN A 167 -28.68 -0.91 16.01
C GLN A 167 -28.47 -1.23 17.50
N ASP A 168 -29.55 -1.24 18.27
CA ASP A 168 -29.54 -1.70 19.64
C ASP A 168 -29.14 -3.18 19.69
N GLY A 169 -28.17 -3.52 20.54
CA GLY A 169 -27.56 -4.86 20.60
C GLY A 169 -26.29 -5.04 19.75
N ASP A 170 -25.91 -4.08 18.90
CA ASP A 170 -24.61 -4.13 18.23
C ASP A 170 -23.46 -4.14 19.27
N SER A 171 -22.49 -5.03 19.09
CA SER A 171 -21.26 -4.99 19.88
C SER A 171 -20.47 -3.71 19.62
N GLU A 172 -19.67 -3.24 20.59
CA GLU A 172 -18.82 -2.05 20.43
C GLU A 172 -17.91 -2.12 19.20
N HIS A 173 -17.46 -3.33 18.84
CA HIS A 173 -16.70 -3.55 17.62
C HIS A 173 -17.55 -3.26 16.37
N THR A 174 -18.78 -3.79 16.31
CA THR A 174 -19.71 -3.58 15.20
C THR A 174 -20.07 -2.11 15.04
N LYS A 175 -20.33 -1.41 16.15
CA LYS A 175 -20.57 0.04 16.15
C LYS A 175 -19.41 0.81 15.51
N ARG A 176 -18.17 0.51 15.93
CA ARG A 176 -16.97 1.15 15.36
C ARG A 176 -16.81 0.89 13.86
N VAL A 177 -17.07 -0.34 13.41
CA VAL A 177 -17.01 -0.70 11.98
C VAL A 177 -18.07 0.07 11.17
N LYS A 178 -19.32 0.09 11.64
CA LYS A 178 -20.42 0.82 10.98
C LYS A 178 -20.15 2.33 10.90
N LEU A 179 -19.65 2.93 11.98
CA LEU A 179 -19.23 4.33 12.00
C LEU A 179 -18.08 4.61 11.02
N SER A 180 -17.07 3.72 10.96
CA SER A 180 -15.97 3.86 10.00
C SER A 180 -16.45 3.76 8.55
N ARG A 181 -17.41 2.89 8.23
CA ARG A 181 -18.01 2.81 6.89
C ARG A 181 -18.73 4.11 6.52
N LYS A 182 -19.50 4.68 7.47
CA LYS A 182 -20.22 5.93 7.28
C LYS A 182 -19.31 7.10 6.91
N GLN A 183 -18.06 7.12 7.38
CA GLN A 183 -17.10 8.20 7.07
C GLN A 183 -16.72 8.27 5.58
N PHE A 184 -16.73 7.13 4.88
CA PHE A 184 -16.32 7.03 3.48
C PHE A 184 -17.49 6.75 2.52
N ALA A 185 -18.71 6.67 3.05
CA ALA A 185 -19.90 6.34 2.31
C ALA A 185 -20.15 7.33 1.16
N ILE A 186 -20.52 6.80 -0.01
CA ILE A 186 -20.87 7.56 -1.21
C ILE A 186 -22.39 7.46 -1.37
N PRO A 187 -23.15 8.51 -1.00
CA PRO A 187 -24.62 8.45 -1.02
C PRO A 187 -25.21 8.50 -2.44
N GLN A 188 -24.47 9.07 -3.39
CA GLN A 188 -24.88 9.21 -4.79
C GLN A 188 -23.69 8.89 -5.68
N ILE A 189 -23.94 8.19 -6.79
CA ILE A 189 -22.89 7.83 -7.74
C ILE A 189 -22.30 9.12 -8.34
N PRO A 190 -20.99 9.36 -8.22
CA PRO A 190 -20.34 10.48 -8.87
C PRO A 190 -20.44 10.41 -10.38
N THR A 191 -20.35 11.56 -11.04
CA THR A 191 -20.27 11.62 -12.50
C THR A 191 -19.04 10.85 -13.01
N LEU A 192 -19.08 10.42 -14.27
CA LEU A 192 -17.94 9.73 -14.88
C LEU A 192 -16.66 10.59 -14.84
N LEU A 193 -16.79 11.92 -14.97
CA LEU A 193 -15.67 12.86 -14.86
C LEU A 193 -15.02 12.82 -13.46
N GLU A 194 -15.83 12.87 -12.40
CA GLU A 194 -15.33 12.82 -11.01
C GLU A 194 -14.68 11.47 -10.71
N PHE A 195 -15.33 10.38 -11.15
CA PHE A 195 -14.80 9.03 -10.97
C PHE A 195 -13.48 8.82 -11.72
N LEU A 196 -13.38 9.25 -12.98
CA LEU A 196 -12.13 9.15 -13.75
C LEU A 196 -11.05 10.07 -13.18
N GLY A 197 -11.42 11.25 -12.67
CA GLY A 197 -10.49 12.11 -11.94
C GLY A 197 -9.93 11.45 -10.69
N PHE A 198 -10.75 10.69 -9.96
CA PHE A 198 -10.30 9.88 -8.82
C PHE A 198 -9.36 8.78 -9.28
N VAL A 199 -9.77 7.95 -10.25
CA VAL A 199 -9.01 6.83 -10.82
C VAL A 199 -7.63 7.30 -11.27
N TYR A 200 -7.59 8.30 -12.15
CA TYR A 200 -6.38 8.85 -12.77
C TYR A 200 -5.76 9.99 -11.96
N CYS A 201 -6.02 10.10 -10.66
CA CYS A 201 -5.36 11.09 -9.82
C CYS A 201 -3.83 10.95 -9.92
N PHE A 202 -3.21 11.83 -10.72
CA PHE A 202 -1.84 11.69 -11.21
C PHE A 202 -0.79 11.58 -10.10
N THR A 203 -1.04 12.17 -8.92
CA THR A 203 -0.11 12.10 -7.78
C THR A 203 -0.01 10.72 -7.17
N THR A 204 -1.03 9.86 -7.39
CA THR A 204 -1.10 8.51 -6.81
C THR A 204 -1.10 7.41 -7.84
N PHE A 205 -1.29 7.69 -9.12
CA PHE A 205 -1.52 6.68 -10.16
C PHE A 205 -0.41 5.62 -10.25
N LEU A 206 0.86 6.00 -10.07
CA LEU A 206 1.99 5.06 -10.16
C LEU A 206 2.23 4.25 -8.89
N ALA A 207 2.36 4.93 -7.74
CA ALA A 207 2.90 4.32 -6.53
C ALA A 207 1.94 4.35 -5.33
N GLY A 208 0.76 4.96 -5.46
CA GLY A 208 -0.10 5.31 -4.32
C GLY A 208 0.35 6.61 -3.65
N PRO A 209 -0.13 6.93 -2.44
CA PRO A 209 -1.02 6.16 -1.58
C PRO A 209 -2.37 5.83 -2.23
N ALA A 210 -2.90 4.62 -1.97
CA ALA A 210 -4.32 4.37 -2.20
C ALA A 210 -5.14 5.04 -1.08
N PHE A 211 -6.12 5.84 -1.45
CA PHE A 211 -7.08 6.46 -0.54
C PHE A 211 -8.50 6.33 -1.06
N GLU A 212 -9.48 6.60 -0.20
CA GLU A 212 -10.90 6.50 -0.50
C GLU A 212 -11.37 7.64 -1.42
N TYR A 213 -12.43 7.43 -2.20
CA TYR A 213 -12.99 8.47 -3.07
C TYR A 213 -13.36 9.75 -2.31
N LYS A 214 -13.86 9.61 -1.06
CA LYS A 214 -14.19 10.74 -0.20
C LYS A 214 -12.98 11.65 0.07
N GLU A 215 -11.78 11.07 0.23
CA GLU A 215 -10.53 11.83 0.41
C GLU A 215 -10.22 12.70 -0.83
N TYR A 216 -10.37 12.10 -2.01
CA TYR A 216 -10.21 12.80 -3.28
C TYR A 216 -11.23 13.93 -3.46
N SER A 217 -12.51 13.60 -3.29
CA SER A 217 -13.62 14.54 -3.39
C SER A 217 -13.42 15.73 -2.45
N ASP A 218 -13.06 15.46 -1.19
CA ASP A 218 -12.82 16.51 -0.20
C ASP A 218 -11.68 17.45 -0.59
N ALA A 219 -10.63 16.94 -1.22
CA ALA A 219 -9.51 17.74 -1.70
C ALA A 219 -9.90 18.62 -2.90
N ILE A 220 -10.64 18.04 -3.87
CA ILE A 220 -11.11 18.76 -5.06
C ILE A 220 -12.03 19.92 -4.68
N HIS A 221 -13.01 19.65 -3.81
CA HIS A 221 -13.97 20.64 -3.32
C HIS A 221 -13.43 21.51 -2.17
N GLN A 222 -12.22 21.22 -1.69
CA GLN A 222 -11.59 21.89 -0.54
C GLN A 222 -12.46 21.83 0.74
N ALA A 223 -13.26 20.78 0.91
CA ALA A 223 -14.23 20.65 1.99
C ALA A 223 -13.59 20.65 3.38
N ARG A 224 -12.36 20.13 3.51
CA ARG A 224 -11.62 20.06 4.78
C ARG A 224 -10.89 21.34 5.16
N PHE A 225 -10.88 22.35 4.30
CA PHE A 225 -10.27 23.65 4.58
C PHE A 225 -11.25 24.64 5.21
N VAL A 226 -12.42 24.18 5.63
CA VAL A 226 -13.43 24.96 6.32
C VAL A 226 -13.32 24.67 7.82
N ASP A 227 -13.19 25.72 8.63
CA ASP A 227 -13.12 25.58 10.09
C ASP A 227 -14.52 25.38 10.71
N LYS A 228 -14.59 25.18 12.04
CA LYS A 228 -15.86 24.94 12.74
C LYS A 228 -16.83 26.12 12.66
N LYS A 229 -16.36 27.31 12.29
CA LYS A 229 -17.17 28.52 12.11
C LYS A 229 -17.64 28.70 10.66
N GLY A 230 -17.37 27.73 9.79
CA GLY A 230 -17.72 27.81 8.36
C GLY A 230 -16.76 28.67 7.55
N VAL A 231 -15.63 29.12 8.12
CA VAL A 231 -14.69 30.00 7.44
C VAL A 231 -13.64 29.18 6.72
N ARG A 232 -13.44 29.46 5.43
CA ARG A 232 -12.37 28.83 4.64
C ARG A 232 -11.01 29.38 5.07
N ARG A 233 -10.11 28.49 5.47
CA ARG A 233 -8.74 28.80 5.91
C ARG A 233 -7.73 28.36 4.87
N ASN A 234 -6.73 29.20 4.63
CA ASN A 234 -5.60 28.84 3.78
C ASN A 234 -4.52 28.16 4.61
N VAL A 235 -4.45 26.83 4.54
CA VAL A 235 -3.41 26.03 5.21
C VAL A 235 -2.35 25.63 4.19
N SER A 236 -1.07 25.90 4.47
CA SER A 236 0.02 25.54 3.55
C SER A 236 0.45 24.07 3.70
N PRO A 237 0.46 23.26 2.62
CA PRO A 237 1.04 21.92 2.59
C PRO A 237 2.54 21.93 2.34
N THR A 238 3.13 23.07 1.96
CA THR A 238 4.49 23.14 1.39
C THR A 238 5.54 22.46 2.27
N ARG A 239 5.58 22.79 3.57
CA ARG A 239 6.53 22.15 4.50
C ARG A 239 6.34 20.64 4.57
N ALA A 240 5.09 20.18 4.63
CA ALA A 240 4.75 18.76 4.73
C ALA A 240 5.00 18.00 3.42
N ALA A 241 4.91 18.66 2.27
CA ALA A 241 5.20 18.09 0.95
C ALA A 241 6.72 18.01 0.71
N LEU A 242 7.44 19.10 0.98
CA LEU A 242 8.89 19.19 0.76
C LEU A 242 9.66 18.29 1.72
N SER A 243 9.21 18.10 2.97
CA SER A 243 9.86 17.16 3.89
C SER A 243 9.81 15.72 3.38
N LYS A 244 8.69 15.31 2.77
CA LYS A 244 8.53 13.98 2.15
C LYS A 244 9.37 13.86 0.89
N MET A 245 9.46 14.92 0.09
CA MET A 245 10.34 14.99 -1.08
C MET A 245 11.80 14.81 -0.67
N ALA A 246 12.27 15.58 0.31
CA ALA A 246 13.63 15.52 0.83
C ALA A 246 13.97 14.12 1.37
N LEU A 247 13.05 13.51 2.14
CA LEU A 247 13.22 12.14 2.63
C LEU A 247 13.31 11.13 1.48
N GLY A 248 12.42 11.23 0.49
CA GLY A 248 12.44 10.36 -0.69
C GLY A 248 13.74 10.48 -1.50
N LEU A 249 14.21 11.71 -1.74
CA LEU A 249 15.47 11.97 -2.44
C LEU A 249 16.69 11.50 -1.63
N GLY A 250 16.69 11.69 -0.30
CA GLY A 250 17.76 11.19 0.57
C GLY A 250 17.87 9.67 0.54
N LEU A 251 16.74 8.96 0.62
CA LEU A 251 16.70 7.50 0.48
C LEU A 251 17.12 7.03 -0.92
N MET A 252 16.77 7.80 -1.96
CA MET A 252 17.21 7.51 -3.33
C MET A 252 18.73 7.62 -3.46
N ALA A 253 19.36 8.63 -2.87
CA ALA A 253 20.82 8.77 -2.86
C ALA A 253 21.50 7.58 -2.16
N VAL A 254 20.92 7.10 -1.05
CA VAL A 254 21.38 5.88 -0.36
C VAL A 254 21.26 4.66 -1.28
N LEU A 255 20.15 4.49 -2.01
CA LEU A 255 19.96 3.38 -2.93
C LEU A 255 20.93 3.40 -4.11
N VAL A 256 21.20 4.57 -4.70
CA VAL A 256 22.17 4.70 -5.80
C VAL A 256 23.57 4.33 -5.31
N ARG A 257 23.93 4.72 -4.08
CA ARG A 257 25.26 4.45 -3.51
C ARG A 257 25.45 3.01 -3.05
N PHE A 258 24.44 2.43 -2.40
CA PHE A 258 24.56 1.17 -1.67
C PHE A 258 23.70 0.04 -2.22
N GLY A 259 22.92 0.27 -3.29
CA GLY A 259 21.94 -0.69 -3.81
C GLY A 259 22.52 -2.03 -4.25
N ALA A 260 23.80 -2.09 -4.62
CA ALA A 260 24.50 -3.34 -4.93
C ALA A 260 24.56 -4.32 -3.74
N LEU A 261 24.47 -3.82 -2.51
CA LEU A 261 24.42 -4.64 -1.29
C LEU A 261 23.07 -5.36 -1.10
N ALA A 262 22.09 -5.12 -1.98
CA ALA A 262 20.76 -5.70 -1.91
C ALA A 262 20.62 -7.06 -2.63
N ASP A 263 21.71 -7.64 -3.15
CA ASP A 263 21.68 -8.95 -3.81
C ASP A 263 21.45 -10.08 -2.80
N LEU A 264 20.18 -10.46 -2.63
CA LEU A 264 19.81 -11.55 -1.74
C LEU A 264 20.32 -12.90 -2.22
N ARG A 265 20.45 -13.13 -3.52
CA ARG A 265 20.82 -14.46 -4.05
C ARG A 265 22.27 -14.75 -3.71
N GLU A 266 23.14 -13.77 -3.88
CA GLU A 266 24.54 -13.83 -3.47
C GLU A 266 24.66 -14.18 -1.98
N ILE A 267 23.98 -13.42 -1.11
CA ILE A 267 24.02 -13.64 0.35
C ILE A 267 23.50 -15.04 0.74
N LEU A 268 22.44 -15.53 0.09
CA LEU A 268 21.83 -16.81 0.45
C LEU A 268 22.65 -18.01 -0.05
N SER A 269 23.36 -17.85 -1.17
CA SER A 269 24.19 -18.90 -1.80
C SER A 269 25.56 -19.11 -1.15
N ASP A 270 26.09 -18.10 -0.46
CA ASP A 270 27.37 -18.21 0.24
C ASP A 270 27.19 -19.04 1.53
N GLU A 271 27.63 -20.30 1.49
CA GLU A 271 27.55 -21.27 2.59
C GLU A 271 28.69 -21.12 3.62
N ASP A 272 29.83 -20.54 3.22
CA ASP A 272 31.03 -20.44 4.05
C ASP A 272 30.96 -19.31 5.09
N GLN A 273 30.09 -18.32 4.88
CA GLN A 273 29.92 -17.23 5.84
C GLN A 273 29.27 -17.66 7.16
N SER A 274 29.71 -17.02 8.26
CA SER A 274 29.08 -17.19 9.57
C SER A 274 27.61 -16.76 9.58
N MET A 275 26.78 -17.40 10.41
CA MET A 275 25.36 -17.04 10.52
C MET A 275 25.15 -15.60 10.98
N LEU A 276 25.96 -15.09 11.89
CA LEU A 276 25.84 -13.71 12.35
C LEU A 276 26.06 -12.71 11.20
N LEU A 277 27.09 -12.94 10.39
CA LEU A 277 27.37 -12.11 9.21
C LEU A 277 26.24 -12.22 8.17
N LYS A 278 25.76 -13.44 7.91
CA LYS A 278 24.62 -13.68 6.99
C LYS A 278 23.38 -12.89 7.39
N TRP A 279 22.99 -12.94 8.66
CA TRP A 279 21.85 -12.17 9.19
C TRP A 279 22.09 -10.66 9.08
N GLY A 280 23.30 -10.17 9.36
CA GLY A 280 23.65 -8.76 9.22
C GLY A 280 23.52 -8.28 7.77
N ARG A 281 24.06 -9.04 6.81
CA ARG A 281 23.96 -8.76 5.37
C ARG A 281 22.51 -8.80 4.90
N LEU A 282 21.74 -9.81 5.29
CA LEU A 282 20.31 -9.91 4.97
C LEU A 282 19.53 -8.70 5.48
N PHE A 283 19.81 -8.22 6.69
CA PHE A 283 19.14 -7.05 7.25
C PHE A 283 19.37 -5.80 6.40
N VAL A 284 20.61 -5.55 6.00
CA VAL A 284 20.99 -4.43 5.12
C VAL A 284 20.33 -4.60 3.73
N ALA A 285 20.43 -5.78 3.14
CA ALA A 285 19.92 -6.05 1.80
C ALA A 285 18.40 -5.90 1.71
N LEU A 286 17.68 -6.39 2.73
CA LEU A 286 16.23 -6.28 2.80
C LEU A 286 15.78 -4.86 3.16
N PHE A 287 16.53 -4.12 3.96
CA PHE A 287 16.29 -2.68 4.16
C PHE A 287 16.42 -1.92 2.84
N LEU A 288 17.49 -2.13 2.07
CA LEU A 288 17.68 -1.51 0.76
C LEU A 288 16.58 -1.93 -0.22
N THR A 289 16.15 -3.19 -0.19
CA THR A 289 15.01 -3.65 -0.99
C THR A 289 13.73 -2.92 -0.64
N ARG A 290 13.44 -2.73 0.65
CA ARG A 290 12.29 -1.94 1.13
C ARG A 290 12.40 -0.46 0.81
N ALA A 291 13.60 0.10 0.88
CA ALA A 291 13.85 1.53 0.63
C ALA A 291 13.42 1.95 -0.78
N LYS A 292 13.44 1.05 -1.77
CA LYS A 292 12.85 1.29 -3.11
C LYS A 292 11.38 1.72 -3.02
N TYR A 293 10.59 1.04 -2.18
CA TYR A 293 9.19 1.38 -1.92
C TYR A 293 9.07 2.67 -1.11
N TYR A 294 9.95 2.89 -0.12
CA TYR A 294 9.95 4.13 0.66
C TYR A 294 10.18 5.37 -0.22
N VAL A 295 11.10 5.31 -1.17
CA VAL A 295 11.34 6.38 -2.14
C VAL A 295 10.06 6.66 -2.93
N ALA A 296 9.52 5.64 -3.60
CA ALA A 296 8.34 5.81 -4.45
C ALA A 296 7.13 6.35 -3.65
N TRP A 297 6.87 5.78 -2.47
CA TRP A 297 5.77 6.20 -1.62
C TRP A 297 5.95 7.59 -1.05
N LYS A 298 7.15 7.99 -0.61
CA LYS A 298 7.36 9.32 -0.03
C LYS A 298 7.33 10.43 -1.07
N LEU A 299 7.87 10.20 -2.27
CA LEU A 299 7.75 11.17 -3.36
C LEU A 299 6.28 11.35 -3.78
N ALA A 300 5.54 10.25 -3.96
CA ALA A 300 4.14 10.31 -4.31
C ALA A 300 3.28 10.97 -3.20
N GLU A 301 3.49 10.58 -1.94
CA GLU A 301 2.83 11.18 -0.76
C GLU A 301 3.10 12.69 -0.67
N GLY A 302 4.31 13.15 -0.98
CA GLY A 302 4.65 14.56 -1.02
C GLY A 302 3.90 15.34 -2.11
N ALA A 303 3.84 14.81 -3.34
CA ALA A 303 3.07 15.41 -4.42
C ALA A 303 1.55 15.42 -4.12
N THR A 304 1.02 14.33 -3.56
CA THR A 304 -0.39 14.25 -3.12
C THR A 304 -0.70 15.30 -2.05
N VAL A 305 0.16 15.46 -1.05
CA VAL A 305 0.01 16.52 -0.03
C VAL A 305 0.06 17.91 -0.65
N LEU A 306 0.97 18.15 -1.59
CA LEU A 306 1.10 19.44 -2.27
C LEU A 306 -0.16 19.81 -3.06
N SER A 307 -0.87 18.82 -3.62
CA SER A 307 -2.14 19.03 -4.34
C SER A 307 -3.30 19.50 -3.45
N GLY A 308 -3.12 19.46 -2.12
CA GLY A 308 -4.16 19.80 -1.15
C GLY A 308 -4.91 18.59 -0.60
N THR A 309 -4.49 17.37 -0.94
CA THR A 309 -5.06 16.11 -0.42
C THR A 309 -4.35 15.70 0.87
N GLY A 310 -5.02 15.00 1.78
CA GLY A 310 -4.39 14.47 2.98
C GLY A 310 -4.44 15.36 4.21
N PHE A 311 -5.13 16.50 4.13
CA PHE A 311 -5.36 17.37 5.28
C PHE A 311 -6.32 16.72 6.28
N GLU A 312 -5.94 16.73 7.56
CA GLU A 312 -6.68 16.09 8.66
C GLU A 312 -7.77 17.00 9.27
N GLY A 313 -7.94 18.20 8.73
CA GLY A 313 -8.86 19.21 9.26
C GLY A 313 -8.28 19.96 10.45
N PHE A 314 -9.17 20.53 11.25
CA PHE A 314 -8.84 21.36 12.40
C PHE A 314 -9.17 20.68 13.73
N ASP A 315 -8.40 20.98 14.77
CA ASP A 315 -8.67 20.54 16.14
C ASP A 315 -9.80 21.35 16.81
N GLU A 316 -9.97 21.19 18.12
CA GLU A 316 -11.00 21.91 18.87
C GLU A 316 -10.74 23.41 18.96
N GLN A 317 -9.48 23.82 18.89
CA GLN A 317 -9.00 25.19 18.95
C GLN A 317 -8.87 25.82 17.54
N ASN A 318 -9.31 25.13 16.50
CA ASN A 318 -9.15 25.49 15.08
C ASN A 318 -7.69 25.54 14.58
N ASN A 319 -6.77 24.82 15.22
CA ASN A 319 -5.43 24.64 14.67
C ASN A 319 -5.41 23.51 13.62
N PRO A 320 -4.64 23.63 12.54
CA PRO A 320 -4.45 22.55 11.58
C PRO A 320 -3.86 21.29 12.23
N LYS A 321 -4.54 20.15 12.11
CA LYS A 321 -4.09 18.88 12.74
C LYS A 321 -2.85 18.29 12.07
N GLY A 322 -2.76 18.42 10.74
CA GLY A 322 -1.66 17.88 9.98
C GLY A 322 -2.04 17.42 8.57
N TRP A 323 -1.07 16.79 7.91
CA TRP A 323 -1.17 16.27 6.55
C TRP A 323 -0.91 14.74 6.54
N GLY A 324 -1.49 14.04 7.51
CA GLY A 324 -1.27 12.61 7.75
C GLY A 324 -2.23 11.66 7.04
N SER A 325 -3.39 12.12 6.54
CA SER A 325 -4.47 11.22 6.08
C SER A 325 -4.10 10.35 4.88
N VAL A 326 -3.12 10.77 4.08
CA VAL A 326 -2.61 10.01 2.91
C VAL A 326 -1.24 9.39 3.17
N SER A 327 -0.76 9.33 4.41
CA SER A 327 0.55 8.74 4.67
C SER A 327 0.54 7.25 4.38
N ASN A 328 1.35 6.78 3.41
CA ASN A 328 1.34 5.37 3.01
C ASN A 328 2.29 4.52 3.86
N VAL A 329 3.32 5.12 4.44
CA VAL A 329 4.33 4.41 5.21
C VAL A 329 4.87 5.25 6.36
N ASP A 330 5.02 4.63 7.51
CA ASP A 330 5.81 5.13 8.63
C ASP A 330 7.08 4.30 8.73
N ILE A 331 8.19 4.87 8.23
CA ILE A 331 9.46 4.15 8.09
C ILE A 331 10.01 3.77 9.46
N LEU A 332 10.02 4.70 10.41
CA LEU A 332 10.54 4.42 11.76
C LEU A 332 9.62 3.46 12.50
N GLY A 333 8.29 3.64 12.40
CA GLY A 333 7.34 2.71 12.99
C GLY A 333 7.44 1.29 12.43
N PHE A 334 7.88 1.13 11.17
CA PHE A 334 8.13 -0.18 10.58
C PHE A 334 9.48 -0.78 11.01
N GLU A 335 10.57 -0.03 10.86
CA GLU A 335 11.92 -0.54 11.13
C GLU A 335 12.19 -0.74 12.64
N LEU A 336 11.48 0.00 13.51
CA LEU A 336 11.66 -0.04 14.97
C LEU A 336 10.44 -0.63 15.72
N GLY A 337 9.45 -1.17 15.02
CA GLY A 337 8.22 -1.68 15.65
C GLY A 337 8.48 -2.91 16.52
N ALA A 338 7.94 -2.91 17.75
CA ALA A 338 8.22 -3.94 18.74
C ALA A 338 7.43 -5.23 18.53
N ASN A 339 6.47 -5.24 17.60
CA ASN A 339 5.65 -6.39 17.32
C ASN A 339 4.97 -6.36 15.94
N VAL A 340 4.59 -7.54 15.43
CA VAL A 340 3.96 -7.73 14.10
C VAL A 340 2.80 -6.77 13.83
N ARG A 341 1.97 -6.46 14.83
CA ARG A 341 0.81 -5.57 14.63
C ARG A 341 1.24 -4.12 14.37
N GLU A 342 2.27 -3.64 15.05
CA GLU A 342 2.78 -2.27 14.90
C GLU A 342 3.39 -2.10 13.52
N ILE A 343 4.28 -3.01 13.13
CA ILE A 343 4.93 -2.94 11.82
C ILE A 343 3.92 -3.11 10.67
N SER A 344 2.92 -3.99 10.79
CA SER A 344 1.89 -4.14 9.76
C SER A 344 1.08 -2.86 9.59
N ARG A 345 0.86 -2.08 10.65
CA ARG A 345 0.17 -0.78 10.57
C ARG A 345 1.05 0.36 10.09
N ALA A 346 2.36 0.17 10.09
CA ALA A 346 3.32 1.15 9.62
C ALA A 346 3.66 0.98 8.13
N TRP A 347 3.52 -0.24 7.57
CA TRP A 347 3.83 -0.57 6.19
C TRP A 347 2.61 -0.58 5.27
N ASN A 348 2.73 0.08 4.10
CA ASN A 348 1.71 0.08 3.05
C ASN A 348 0.29 0.31 3.59
N LYS A 349 0.14 1.39 4.36
CA LYS A 349 -1.06 1.74 5.12
C LYS A 349 -2.33 1.76 4.28
N GLY A 350 -2.25 2.22 3.03
CA GLY A 350 -3.39 2.19 2.10
C GLY A 350 -3.91 0.77 1.86
N THR A 351 -3.01 -0.16 1.54
CA THR A 351 -3.35 -1.58 1.32
C THR A 351 -3.86 -2.24 2.60
N GLN A 352 -3.24 -1.93 3.75
CA GLN A 352 -3.67 -2.47 5.05
C GLN A 352 -5.07 -2.00 5.43
N ASN A 353 -5.37 -0.70 5.24
CA ASN A 353 -6.70 -0.15 5.46
C ASN A 353 -7.74 -0.79 4.53
N TRP A 354 -7.39 -1.03 3.27
CA TRP A 354 -8.26 -1.72 2.32
C TRP A 354 -8.57 -3.16 2.76
N LEU A 355 -7.53 -3.92 3.10
CA LEU A 355 -7.68 -5.28 3.63
C LEU A 355 -8.52 -5.31 4.92
N GLU A 356 -8.30 -4.38 5.85
CA GLU A 356 -9.05 -4.29 7.11
C GLU A 356 -10.54 -3.98 6.86
N ARG A 357 -10.83 -2.96 6.05
CA ARG A 357 -12.21 -2.45 5.82
C ARG A 357 -13.04 -3.32 4.90
N TYR A 358 -12.45 -3.85 3.84
CA TYR A 358 -13.20 -4.49 2.76
C TYR A 358 -13.07 -6.01 2.72
N VAL A 359 -12.08 -6.57 3.42
CA VAL A 359 -11.89 -8.02 3.53
C VAL A 359 -12.10 -8.49 4.96
N TYR A 360 -11.23 -8.10 5.89
CA TYR A 360 -11.21 -8.61 7.27
C TYR A 360 -12.55 -8.41 7.98
N THR A 361 -13.00 -7.16 8.14
CA THR A 361 -14.25 -6.86 8.86
C THR A 361 -15.51 -7.33 8.12
N ARG A 362 -15.43 -7.61 6.82
CA ARG A 362 -16.55 -8.12 6.00
C ARG A 362 -16.60 -9.63 5.87
N THR A 363 -15.55 -10.33 6.31
CA THR A 363 -15.46 -11.80 6.33
C THR A 363 -15.45 -12.36 7.75
N GLY A 364 -16.09 -11.66 8.68
CA GLY A 364 -16.17 -12.08 10.08
C GLY A 364 -14.82 -12.04 10.81
N ASN A 365 -13.96 -11.08 10.46
CA ASN A 365 -12.62 -10.91 11.04
C ASN A 365 -11.67 -12.09 10.74
N SER A 366 -11.78 -12.66 9.53
CA SER A 366 -10.95 -13.80 9.11
C SER A 366 -9.56 -13.36 8.64
N LEU A 367 -8.52 -13.70 9.42
CA LEU A 367 -7.13 -13.49 9.03
C LEU A 367 -6.75 -14.31 7.79
N LEU A 368 -7.28 -15.53 7.67
CA LEU A 368 -7.00 -16.40 6.52
C LEU A 368 -7.51 -15.76 5.23
N ALA A 369 -8.74 -15.21 5.24
CA ALA A 369 -9.28 -14.50 4.10
C ALA A 369 -8.42 -13.27 3.75
N THR A 370 -8.02 -12.49 4.76
CA THR A 370 -7.18 -11.30 4.58
C THR A 370 -5.83 -11.63 3.95
N TYR A 371 -5.10 -12.60 4.49
CA TYR A 371 -3.78 -12.98 3.95
C TYR A 371 -3.87 -13.71 2.60
N SER A 372 -4.94 -14.46 2.34
CA SER A 372 -5.17 -15.09 1.03
C SER A 372 -5.44 -14.04 -0.05
N VAL A 373 -6.31 -13.06 0.23
CA VAL A 373 -6.53 -11.93 -0.68
C VAL A 373 -5.24 -11.13 -0.87
N SER A 374 -4.46 -10.93 0.19
CA SER A 374 -3.18 -10.24 0.08
C SER A 374 -2.19 -10.99 -0.81
N ALA A 375 -2.08 -12.32 -0.68
CA ALA A 375 -1.23 -13.14 -1.55
C ALA A 375 -1.66 -13.06 -3.03
N LEU A 376 -2.96 -13.26 -3.30
CA LEU A 376 -3.52 -13.17 -4.66
C LEU A 376 -3.31 -11.79 -5.30
N TRP A 377 -3.43 -10.73 -4.50
CA TRP A 377 -3.18 -9.37 -4.95
C TRP A 377 -1.72 -9.17 -5.40
N HIS A 378 -0.75 -9.78 -4.71
CA HIS A 378 0.67 -9.72 -5.08
C HIS A 378 1.02 -10.61 -6.29
N GLY A 379 0.36 -11.75 -6.47
CA GLY A 379 0.49 -12.60 -7.66
C GLY A 379 0.57 -14.10 -7.36
N PHE A 380 1.11 -14.87 -8.30
CA PHE A 380 1.13 -16.34 -8.25
C PHE A 380 2.53 -16.95 -8.04
N TYR A 381 3.54 -16.12 -7.77
CA TYR A 381 4.86 -16.61 -7.39
C TYR A 381 4.78 -17.30 -6.01
N PRO A 382 5.29 -18.55 -5.87
CA PRO A 382 5.17 -19.34 -4.62
C PRO A 382 5.72 -18.63 -3.38
N GLY A 383 6.77 -17.82 -3.54
CA GLY A 383 7.40 -17.05 -2.46
C GLY A 383 6.45 -16.08 -1.74
N TYR A 384 5.45 -15.54 -2.43
CA TYR A 384 4.38 -14.73 -1.80
C TYR A 384 3.53 -15.56 -0.85
N TYR A 385 3.17 -16.79 -1.23
CA TYR A 385 2.35 -17.67 -0.41
C TYR A 385 3.14 -18.17 0.79
N LEU A 386 4.42 -18.52 0.61
CA LEU A 386 5.32 -18.84 1.73
C LEU A 386 5.40 -17.70 2.75
N PHE A 387 5.46 -16.45 2.29
CA PHE A 387 5.44 -15.29 3.17
C PHE A 387 4.09 -15.14 3.88
N PHE A 388 3.01 -14.94 3.12
CA PHE A 388 1.70 -14.57 3.67
C PHE A 388 1.04 -15.68 4.49
N LEU A 389 1.31 -16.96 4.19
CA LEU A 389 0.77 -18.07 4.97
C LEU A 389 1.57 -18.37 6.24
N THR A 390 2.80 -17.85 6.36
CA THR A 390 3.63 -17.98 7.57
C THR A 390 3.43 -16.83 8.56
N VAL A 391 3.12 -15.61 8.08
CA VAL A 391 2.83 -14.44 8.93
C VAL A 391 1.73 -14.70 9.99
N PRO A 392 0.67 -15.50 9.75
CA PRO A 392 -0.28 -15.90 10.78
C PRO A 392 0.36 -16.54 12.02
N LEU A 393 1.39 -17.38 11.85
CA LEU A 393 2.11 -18.00 12.98
C LEU A 393 2.85 -16.93 13.80
N ALA A 394 3.57 -16.03 13.14
CA ALA A 394 4.22 -14.89 13.81
C ALA A 394 3.22 -14.00 14.55
N THR A 395 2.04 -13.79 13.96
CA THR A 395 0.95 -13.06 14.59
C THR A 395 0.40 -13.78 15.82
N ALA A 396 0.28 -15.11 15.77
CA ALA A 396 -0.16 -15.93 16.90
C ALA A 396 0.85 -15.89 18.06
N VAL A 397 2.15 -16.03 17.78
CA VAL A 397 3.24 -15.88 18.77
C VAL A 397 3.16 -14.51 19.45
N ASN A 398 3.02 -13.42 18.68
CA ASN A 398 2.87 -12.07 19.23
C ASN A 398 1.61 -11.93 20.11
N ARG A 399 0.48 -12.53 19.72
CA ARG A 399 -0.75 -12.54 20.55
C ARG A 399 -0.53 -13.27 21.87
N LEU A 400 0.16 -14.41 21.85
CA LEU A 400 0.51 -15.15 23.07
C LEU A 400 1.45 -14.33 23.95
N ALA A 401 2.53 -13.75 23.41
CA ALA A 401 3.45 -12.90 24.16
C ALA A 401 2.72 -11.73 24.85
N ARG A 402 1.78 -11.08 24.15
CA ARG A 402 0.97 -10.00 24.75
C ARG A 402 0.00 -10.47 25.82
N ARG A 403 -0.53 -11.68 25.72
CA ARG A 403 -1.48 -12.23 26.69
C ARG A 403 -0.78 -12.81 27.92
N HIS A 404 0.36 -13.48 27.73
CA HIS A 404 1.03 -14.28 28.75
C HIS A 404 2.25 -13.58 29.36
N VAL A 405 3.02 -12.80 28.61
CA VAL A 405 4.26 -12.17 29.11
C VAL A 405 4.06 -10.70 29.47
N ARG A 406 3.46 -9.91 28.57
CA ARG A 406 3.30 -8.46 28.74
C ARG A 406 2.68 -8.04 30.10
N PRO A 407 1.66 -8.74 30.66
CA PRO A 407 1.09 -8.36 31.96
C PRO A 407 2.06 -8.41 33.14
N TYR A 408 3.14 -9.20 33.05
CA TYR A 408 4.17 -9.28 34.08
C TYR A 408 5.15 -8.09 34.02
N VAL A 409 5.40 -7.55 32.82
CA VAL A 409 6.47 -6.57 32.60
C VAL A 409 5.98 -5.13 32.42
N VAL A 410 4.74 -4.91 31.98
CA VAL A 410 4.25 -3.57 31.57
C VAL A 410 4.28 -2.52 32.68
N GLY A 411 4.15 -2.94 33.95
CA GLY A 411 4.22 -2.05 35.12
C GLY A 411 5.56 -2.11 35.87
N SER A 412 6.58 -2.72 35.27
CA SER A 412 7.89 -2.93 35.89
C SER A 412 8.99 -2.17 35.15
N PRO A 413 10.16 -1.94 35.78
CA PRO A 413 11.36 -1.41 35.10
C PRO A 413 11.85 -2.27 33.92
N LEU A 414 11.35 -3.51 33.76
CA LEU A 414 11.70 -4.40 32.65
C LEU A 414 10.97 -4.09 31.34
N LYS A 415 9.98 -3.17 31.35
CA LYS A 415 9.22 -2.83 30.14
C LYS A 415 10.11 -2.38 28.96
N PRO A 416 11.11 -1.49 29.12
CA PRO A 416 11.96 -1.07 28.01
C PRO A 416 12.76 -2.24 27.42
N LEU A 417 13.24 -3.16 28.27
CA LEU A 417 13.92 -4.37 27.80
C LEU A 417 12.97 -5.29 27.03
N TYR A 418 11.73 -5.48 27.51
CA TYR A 418 10.70 -6.23 26.77
C TYR A 418 10.42 -5.62 25.40
N ASP A 419 10.31 -4.29 25.31
CA ASP A 419 10.07 -3.60 24.04
C ASP A 419 11.28 -3.72 23.09
N LEU A 420 12.51 -3.59 23.61
CA LEU A 420 13.75 -3.77 22.84
C LEU A 420 13.89 -5.20 22.29
N VAL A 421 13.66 -6.21 23.14
CA VAL A 421 13.67 -7.62 22.72
C VAL A 421 12.58 -7.86 21.68
N GLY A 422 11.37 -7.34 21.90
CA GLY A 422 10.27 -7.42 20.94
C GLY A 422 10.62 -6.82 19.59
N MET A 423 11.28 -5.66 19.58
CA MET A 423 11.76 -4.99 18.37
C MET A 423 12.78 -5.85 17.61
N ILE A 424 13.81 -6.36 18.30
CA ILE A 424 14.84 -7.22 17.68
C ILE A 424 14.19 -8.49 17.12
N CYS A 425 13.37 -9.19 17.91
CA CYS A 425 12.69 -10.41 17.45
C CYS A 425 11.76 -10.15 16.25
N THR A 426 11.02 -9.04 16.27
CA THR A 426 10.12 -8.65 15.17
C THR A 426 10.92 -8.37 13.91
N ALA A 427 12.00 -7.61 14.02
CA ALA A 427 12.86 -7.28 12.90
C ALA A 427 13.52 -8.55 12.31
N MET A 428 14.00 -9.47 13.15
CA MET A 428 14.54 -10.76 12.70
C MET A 428 13.49 -11.60 11.96
N VAL A 429 12.30 -11.79 12.56
CA VAL A 429 11.23 -12.61 11.96
C VAL A 429 10.77 -12.04 10.63
N VAL A 430 10.58 -10.72 10.54
CA VAL A 430 10.04 -10.11 9.31
C VAL A 430 11.07 -10.12 8.18
N ASN A 431 12.34 -9.84 8.48
CA ASN A 431 13.39 -9.94 7.47
C ASN A 431 13.58 -11.40 7.03
N TYR A 432 13.53 -12.36 7.96
CA TYR A 432 13.57 -13.77 7.63
C TYR A 432 12.46 -14.19 6.66
N LEU A 433 11.21 -13.87 7.00
CA LEU A 433 10.08 -14.21 6.13
C LEU A 433 10.17 -13.49 4.79
N ALA A 434 10.60 -12.21 4.79
CA ALA A 434 10.70 -11.41 3.58
C ALA A 434 11.65 -12.00 2.53
N VAL A 435 12.57 -12.90 2.90
CA VAL A 435 13.40 -13.64 1.94
C VAL A 435 12.53 -14.30 0.86
N SER A 436 11.50 -15.06 1.24
CA SER A 436 10.63 -15.72 0.24
C SER A 436 9.85 -14.72 -0.60
N PHE A 437 9.46 -13.59 -0.02
CA PHE A 437 8.73 -12.54 -0.71
C PHE A 437 9.59 -11.86 -1.79
N VAL A 438 10.91 -11.74 -1.57
CA VAL A 438 11.82 -11.05 -2.49
C VAL A 438 12.36 -11.98 -3.57
N VAL A 439 12.68 -13.24 -3.24
CA VAL A 439 13.24 -14.19 -4.23
C VAL A 439 12.18 -14.85 -5.13
N LEU A 440 10.89 -14.76 -4.75
CA LEU A 440 9.71 -15.16 -5.51
C LEU A 440 9.55 -16.66 -5.82
N SER A 441 10.59 -17.37 -6.27
CA SER A 441 10.50 -18.78 -6.62
C SER A 441 10.39 -19.68 -5.40
N TRP A 442 9.84 -20.88 -5.59
CA TRP A 442 9.78 -21.89 -4.54
C TRP A 442 11.18 -22.39 -4.17
N GLU A 443 11.98 -22.69 -5.20
CA GLU A 443 13.30 -23.29 -5.09
C GLU A 443 14.25 -22.34 -4.34
N GLU A 444 14.33 -21.07 -4.74
CA GLU A 444 15.21 -20.09 -4.07
C GLU A 444 14.72 -19.76 -2.67
N ALA A 445 13.40 -19.70 -2.44
CA ALA A 445 12.85 -19.46 -1.11
C ALA A 445 13.19 -20.60 -0.14
N VAL A 446 13.00 -21.85 -0.56
CA VAL A 446 13.33 -23.03 0.26
C VAL A 446 14.84 -23.15 0.45
N ALA A 447 15.64 -22.92 -0.59
CA ALA A 447 17.10 -22.91 -0.49
C ALA A 447 17.58 -21.82 0.49
N GLY A 448 17.02 -20.62 0.41
CA GLY A 448 17.31 -19.53 1.35
C GLY A 448 16.91 -19.86 2.79
N PHE A 449 15.75 -20.47 3.00
CA PHE A 449 15.36 -20.95 4.33
C PHE A 449 16.29 -22.06 4.85
N ARG A 450 16.73 -22.97 3.98
CA ARG A 450 17.69 -24.03 4.31
C ARG A 450 19.06 -23.47 4.67
N SER A 451 19.56 -22.48 3.94
CA SER A 451 20.85 -21.85 4.24
C SER A 451 20.83 -21.07 5.56
N MET A 452 19.64 -20.66 6.01
CA MET A 452 19.36 -20.13 7.36
C MET A 452 18.87 -21.19 8.36
N ARG A 453 19.01 -22.48 8.04
CA ARG A 453 18.65 -23.65 8.87
C ARG A 453 17.20 -23.65 9.38
N PHE A 454 16.28 -23.06 8.62
CA PHE A 454 14.89 -22.84 9.02
C PHE A 454 14.72 -22.12 10.38
N ALA A 455 15.73 -21.37 10.82
CA ALA A 455 15.82 -20.84 12.19
C ALA A 455 14.62 -19.96 12.58
N GLY A 456 14.09 -19.16 11.65
CA GLY A 456 12.90 -18.34 11.91
C GLY A 456 11.63 -19.17 12.11
N HIS A 457 11.39 -20.20 11.28
CA HIS A 457 10.25 -21.11 11.44
C HIS A 457 10.34 -21.90 12.74
N VAL A 458 11.51 -22.51 13.02
CA VAL A 458 11.77 -23.26 14.25
C VAL A 458 11.58 -22.36 15.47
N GLY A 459 12.15 -21.15 15.45
CA GLY A 459 12.00 -20.17 16.52
C GLY A 459 10.55 -19.77 16.77
N LEU A 460 9.75 -19.58 15.72
CA LEU A 460 8.32 -19.28 15.84
C LEU A 460 7.54 -20.44 16.48
N VAL A 461 7.79 -21.68 16.08
CA VAL A 461 7.13 -22.87 16.66
C VAL A 461 7.52 -23.05 18.13
N VAL A 462 8.82 -22.96 18.45
CA VAL A 462 9.31 -23.07 19.82
C VAL A 462 8.70 -21.96 20.70
N CYS A 463 8.72 -20.71 20.24
CA CYS A 463 8.10 -19.60 20.97
C CYS A 463 6.59 -19.81 21.16
N TYR A 464 5.87 -20.31 20.15
CA TYR A 464 4.46 -20.61 20.26
C TYR A 464 4.19 -21.63 21.38
N LEU A 465 4.92 -22.74 21.38
CA LEU A 465 4.79 -23.80 22.39
C LEU A 465 5.12 -23.26 23.78
N LEU A 466 6.29 -22.63 23.95
CA LEU A 466 6.72 -22.09 25.24
C LEU A 466 5.73 -21.09 25.82
N LEU A 467 5.26 -20.14 25.02
CA LEU A 467 4.32 -19.10 25.46
C LEU A 467 2.94 -19.66 25.80
N THR A 468 2.55 -20.80 25.22
CA THR A 468 1.28 -21.47 25.54
C THR A 468 1.28 -22.02 26.97
N PHE A 469 2.46 -22.40 27.50
CA PHE A 469 2.61 -22.90 28.87
C PHE A 469 2.87 -21.81 29.91
N VAL A 470 3.16 -20.57 29.50
CA VAL A 470 3.33 -19.46 30.45
C VAL A 470 1.98 -19.16 31.13
N PRO A 471 1.88 -19.09 32.47
CA PRO A 471 0.63 -18.74 33.14
C PRO A 471 0.16 -17.33 32.79
N ILE A 472 -1.15 -17.12 32.68
CA ILE A 472 -1.70 -15.78 32.50
C ILE A 472 -1.77 -15.11 33.88
N LYS A 473 -1.16 -13.92 34.01
CA LYS A 473 -1.29 -13.10 35.22
C LYS A 473 -2.76 -12.75 35.45
N LYS A 474 -3.36 -13.22 36.55
CA LYS A 474 -4.69 -12.78 36.98
C LYS A 474 -4.59 -11.32 37.40
N THR A 475 -5.22 -10.42 36.66
CA THR A 475 -5.36 -9.01 37.06
C THR A 475 -6.45 -8.88 38.09
N THR A 476 -6.15 -8.29 39.26
CA THR A 476 -7.03 -8.20 40.43
C THR A 476 -8.23 -7.24 40.29
N ASN A 477 -8.60 -6.82 39.08
CA ASN A 477 -9.73 -5.91 38.84
C ASN A 477 -10.71 -6.50 37.82
N SER A 478 -11.50 -7.45 38.29
CA SER A 478 -12.86 -7.68 37.81
C SER A 478 -13.74 -7.96 39.02
N LYS A 479 -13.97 -6.92 39.83
CA LYS A 479 -15.24 -6.88 40.56
C LYS A 479 -16.31 -6.72 39.49
N LYS A 480 -17.04 -7.80 39.25
CA LYS A 480 -18.34 -7.79 38.60
C LYS A 480 -19.19 -6.76 39.33
N THR A 481 -19.40 -5.59 38.73
CA THR A 481 -20.63 -4.84 38.98
C THR A 481 -21.71 -5.58 38.19
N VAL A 482 -22.57 -6.25 38.96
CA VAL A 482 -23.84 -6.82 38.54
C VAL A 482 -24.71 -5.74 37.93
#